data_AF-A0A099T4P1-F1
#
_entry.id   AF-A0A099T4P1-F1
#
_cell.length_a   1.000
_cell.length_b   1.000
_cell.length_c   1.000
_cell.angle_alpha   90.00
_cell.angle_beta   90.00
_cell.angle_gamma   90.00
#
_symmetry.space_group_name_H-M   'P 1'
#
loop_
_entity.id
_entity.type
_entity.pdbx_description
1 polymer ?
#
loop_
_entity_poly.entity_id
_entity_poly.type
_entity_poly.pdbx_seq_one_letter_code
_entity_poly.pdbx_strand_id
1 'polypeptide(L)'
;MLTHKSVIYMLVFFLVILAIITINEETINSDPVADIHISKINDIVTTTYWNGNVIYNGTDDVAAIEAAINELSDGGVIFFQKGVYDIDRTVILRSNLSLIGDEGVVFNCFNGVAFSVSTLGYSSSTLPLSIDADSADTSIKLSSTTGIDVEDYIKIADDVPSIHQGQYYKNGEIVKIIAIDGNTLTIDRPLYNGYSTANNAIIRKIIMFENINFENIDFVGYGIETNSICISLYATKNFKISSCEISNFGTQAIRLWDCLDVAIENNVFKNNFRTGMGYSVNLVNACDGITIINNSFLENGRHYIAAGAGTGARISDGMCRNVDVINNNFEDSTQEAINTHATTQAMFRVVDNEFSNCGKGIEFTNSDSVISNNSFTNCGIGIHIRGTGSHLIEVNYFQANDVDYEISVSSEISGDLH
;
A
#
# COMPACT_ATOMS: atom_id res chain seq x y z
N MET A 1 76.09 18.06 -10.40
CA MET A 1 74.92 18.06 -11.30
C MET A 1 73.96 17.05 -10.70
N LEU A 2 72.72 17.45 -10.38
CA LEU A 2 71.90 17.10 -9.18
C LEU A 2 72.20 18.04 -8.01
N THR A 3 71.41 19.11 -7.94
CA THR A 3 71.54 20.21 -6.98
C THR A 3 70.71 19.96 -5.73
N HIS A 4 71.35 20.17 -4.58
CA HIS A 4 70.89 20.08 -3.18
C HIS A 4 69.55 20.77 -2.80
N LYS A 5 68.78 21.31 -3.76
CA LYS A 5 67.49 21.97 -3.52
C LYS A 5 66.28 21.03 -3.58
N SER A 6 66.43 19.80 -4.11
CA SER A 6 65.28 18.88 -4.26
C SER A 6 65.02 17.97 -3.06
N VAL A 7 65.93 17.90 -2.08
CA VAL A 7 65.79 17.03 -0.89
C VAL A 7 65.06 17.74 0.26
N ILE A 8 65.11 19.07 0.32
CA ILE A 8 64.43 19.85 1.38
C ILE A 8 62.93 19.97 1.11
N TYR A 9 62.49 20.05 -0.15
CA TYR A 9 61.05 20.04 -0.46
C TYR A 9 60.39 18.67 -0.26
N MET A 10 61.14 17.57 -0.37
CA MET A 10 60.61 16.23 -0.12
C MET A 10 60.44 15.92 1.38
N LEU A 11 61.29 16.49 2.25
CA LEU A 11 61.16 16.33 3.70
C LEU A 11 60.08 17.23 4.33
N VAL A 12 59.87 18.42 3.77
CA VAL A 12 58.78 19.33 4.24
C VAL A 12 57.41 18.83 3.78
N PHE A 13 57.31 18.16 2.63
CA PHE A 13 56.06 17.52 2.20
C PHE A 13 55.73 16.26 3.02
N PHE A 14 56.74 15.55 3.53
CA PHE A 14 56.52 14.34 4.36
C PHE A 14 56.19 14.66 5.82
N LEU A 15 56.61 15.83 6.33
CA LEU A 15 56.30 16.29 7.69
C LEU A 15 54.95 17.04 7.80
N VAL A 16 54.40 17.53 6.69
CA VAL A 16 53.04 18.11 6.65
C VAL A 16 51.96 17.04 6.49
N ILE A 17 52.31 15.82 6.05
CA ILE A 17 51.39 14.67 5.99
C ILE A 17 51.28 13.94 7.35
N LEU A 18 52.20 14.18 8.29
CA LEU A 18 52.19 13.55 9.63
C LEU A 18 51.60 14.43 10.75
N ALA A 19 50.92 15.52 10.38
CA ALA A 19 50.19 16.41 11.29
C ALA A 19 48.74 16.65 10.85
N ILE A 20 48.16 15.74 10.07
CA ILE A 20 46.71 15.56 10.08
C ILE A 20 46.41 14.78 11.34
N ILE A 21 46.10 15.58 12.35
CA ILE A 21 45.35 15.26 13.56
C ILE A 21 44.48 14.04 13.31
N THR A 22 44.73 12.98 14.08
CA THR A 22 43.73 12.01 14.50
C THR A 22 42.56 12.79 15.10
N ILE A 23 41.67 13.27 14.24
CA ILE A 23 40.28 13.46 14.61
C ILE A 23 39.80 12.03 14.65
N ASN A 24 39.51 11.53 15.85
CA ASN A 24 38.53 10.48 15.98
C ASN A 24 37.29 11.02 15.25
N GLU A 25 37.10 10.65 14.00
CA GLU A 25 35.75 10.35 13.56
C GLU A 25 35.33 9.19 14.46
N GLU A 26 34.79 9.52 15.64
CA GLU A 26 33.44 9.03 15.88
C GLU A 26 32.73 9.35 14.57
N THR A 27 32.50 8.31 13.78
CA THR A 27 31.45 8.31 12.80
C THR A 27 30.23 8.84 13.53
N ILE A 28 30.03 10.15 13.47
CA ILE A 28 28.70 10.70 13.31
C ILE A 28 28.26 10.05 12.00
N ASN A 29 27.80 8.79 12.10
CA ASN A 29 26.63 8.39 11.37
C ASN A 29 25.70 9.55 11.67
N SER A 30 25.59 10.48 10.72
CA SER A 30 24.53 11.44 10.76
C SER A 30 23.32 10.53 10.74
N ASP A 31 22.76 10.28 11.92
CA ASP A 31 21.49 9.60 12.02
C ASP A 31 20.60 10.26 10.96
N PRO A 32 19.79 9.48 10.23
CA PRO A 32 18.83 10.08 9.31
C PRO A 32 18.14 11.23 10.03
N VAL A 33 17.93 12.35 9.33
CA VAL A 33 17.36 13.59 9.90
C VAL A 33 15.99 13.27 10.47
N ALA A 34 15.98 12.80 11.71
CA ALA A 34 14.82 12.28 12.41
C ALA A 34 14.50 13.26 13.52
N ASP A 35 13.21 13.54 13.67
CA ASP A 35 12.73 14.44 14.71
C ASP A 35 12.79 13.74 16.07
N ILE A 36 12.52 12.43 16.07
CA ILE A 36 12.42 11.58 17.25
C ILE A 36 13.14 10.24 17.02
N HIS A 37 13.87 9.79 18.04
CA HIS A 37 14.55 8.50 18.07
C HIS A 37 13.92 7.60 19.13
N ILE A 38 13.71 6.33 18.80
CA ILE A 38 13.26 5.28 19.71
C ILE A 38 14.35 4.20 19.78
N SER A 39 14.75 3.83 20.99
CA SER A 39 15.74 2.77 21.24
C SER A 39 15.28 1.85 22.37
N LYS A 40 15.80 0.62 22.40
CA LYS A 40 15.48 -0.36 23.46
C LYS A 40 16.73 -1.03 24.01
N ILE A 41 16.95 -0.92 25.32
CA ILE A 41 18.08 -1.53 26.03
C ILE A 41 17.55 -2.24 27.28
N ASN A 42 17.84 -3.54 27.43
CA ASN A 42 17.39 -4.35 28.57
C ASN A 42 15.89 -4.21 28.85
N ASP A 43 15.06 -4.32 27.81
CA ASP A 43 13.60 -4.17 27.84
C ASP A 43 13.08 -2.78 28.27
N ILE A 44 13.97 -1.79 28.38
CA ILE A 44 13.60 -0.40 28.57
C ILE A 44 13.65 0.30 27.21
N VAL A 45 12.48 0.73 26.74
CA VAL A 45 12.34 1.57 25.56
C VAL A 45 12.43 3.04 25.94
N THR A 46 13.21 3.80 25.17
CA THR A 46 13.44 5.22 25.37
C THR A 46 13.10 5.96 24.07
N THR A 47 12.24 6.97 24.17
CA THR A 47 11.90 7.90 23.08
C THR A 47 12.53 9.25 23.39
N THR A 48 13.26 9.83 22.45
CA THR A 48 13.97 11.11 22.61
C THR A 48 13.81 11.99 21.39
N TYR A 49 13.84 13.31 21.57
CA TYR A 49 14.10 14.22 20.45
C TYR A 49 15.55 14.08 19.97
N TRP A 50 15.84 14.59 18.77
CA TRP A 50 17.21 14.66 18.21
C TRP A 50 18.26 15.30 19.15
N ASN A 51 17.84 16.17 20.07
CA ASN A 51 18.72 16.83 21.05
C ASN A 51 18.95 16.02 22.33
N GLY A 52 18.41 14.80 22.41
CA GLY A 52 18.55 13.88 23.54
C GLY A 52 17.55 14.09 24.68
N ASN A 53 16.65 15.07 24.59
CA ASN A 53 15.60 15.25 25.59
C ASN A 53 14.63 14.06 25.55
N VAL A 54 14.36 13.46 26.71
CA VAL A 54 13.50 12.27 26.84
C VAL A 54 12.03 12.66 26.77
N ILE A 55 11.31 11.98 25.87
CA ILE A 55 9.84 12.03 25.71
C ILE A 55 9.19 10.89 26.49
N TYR A 56 9.77 9.69 26.40
CA TYR A 56 9.29 8.49 27.09
C TYR A 56 10.47 7.62 27.55
N ASN A 57 10.33 6.99 28.71
CA ASN A 57 11.27 5.98 29.21
C ASN A 57 10.50 4.98 30.07
N GLY A 58 10.39 3.73 29.61
CA GLY A 58 9.57 2.71 30.24
C GLY A 58 9.73 1.35 29.58
N THR A 59 8.79 0.44 29.80
CA THR A 59 8.84 -0.95 29.29
C THR A 59 7.72 -1.25 28.29
N ASP A 60 6.95 -0.24 27.88
CA ASP A 60 5.83 -0.39 26.95
C ASP A 60 6.20 0.25 25.61
N ASP A 61 6.54 -0.60 24.64
CA ASP A 61 7.00 -0.20 23.31
C ASP A 61 5.92 0.58 22.55
N VAL A 62 4.65 0.19 22.66
CA VAL A 62 3.56 0.91 22.01
C VAL A 62 3.38 2.28 22.64
N ALA A 63 3.45 2.41 23.97
CA ALA A 63 3.37 3.72 24.62
C ALA A 63 4.51 4.65 24.20
N ALA A 64 5.71 4.12 23.96
CA ALA A 64 6.85 4.87 23.46
C ALA A 64 6.61 5.42 22.03
N ILE A 65 6.01 4.60 21.16
CA ILE A 65 5.62 4.97 19.79
C ILE A 65 4.49 6.00 19.81
N GLU A 66 3.45 5.78 20.62
CA GLU A 66 2.32 6.71 20.77
C GLU A 66 2.79 8.07 21.31
N ALA A 67 3.74 8.08 22.25
CA ALA A 67 4.35 9.31 22.74
C ALA A 67 5.08 10.06 21.61
N ALA A 68 5.86 9.36 20.78
CA ALA A 68 6.51 9.96 19.62
C ALA A 68 5.50 10.57 18.63
N ILE A 69 4.45 9.84 18.28
CA ILE A 69 3.40 10.31 17.36
C ILE A 69 2.68 11.55 17.92
N ASN A 70 2.47 11.62 19.23
CA ASN A 70 1.82 12.78 19.87
C ASN A 70 2.68 14.04 19.83
N GLU A 71 4.00 13.93 19.86
CA GLU A 71 4.93 15.05 19.70
C GLU A 71 4.97 15.58 18.25
N LEU A 72 4.78 14.70 17.27
CA LEU A 72 4.79 15.03 15.84
C LEU A 72 3.41 15.40 15.32
N SER A 73 2.75 16.37 15.96
CA SER A 73 1.36 16.73 15.63
C SER A 73 1.17 17.25 14.19
N ASP A 74 2.21 17.83 13.59
CA ASP A 74 2.23 18.31 12.20
C ASP A 74 2.89 17.32 11.22
N GLY A 75 3.28 16.13 11.71
CA GLY A 75 4.10 15.17 11.00
C GLY A 75 5.57 15.19 11.39
N GLY A 76 6.34 14.28 10.82
CA GLY A 76 7.78 14.15 11.04
C GLY A 76 8.29 12.72 10.86
N VAL A 77 9.54 12.52 11.24
CA VAL A 77 10.23 11.23 11.11
C VAL A 77 10.51 10.66 12.50
N ILE A 78 10.07 9.41 12.72
CA ILE A 78 10.43 8.60 13.88
C ILE A 78 11.45 7.56 13.42
N PHE A 79 12.66 7.64 13.97
CA PHE A 79 13.72 6.67 13.72
C PHE A 79 13.81 5.63 14.83
N PHE A 80 13.85 4.36 14.45
CA PHE A 80 13.97 3.24 15.37
C PHE A 80 15.40 2.69 15.31
N GLN A 81 16.08 2.65 16.45
CA GLN A 81 17.33 1.92 16.56
C GLN A 81 17.06 0.42 16.59
N LYS A 82 18.04 -0.36 16.11
CA LYS A 82 18.01 -1.83 16.11
C LYS A 82 17.45 -2.40 17.41
N GLY A 83 16.47 -3.30 17.28
CA GLY A 83 15.81 -3.91 18.43
C GLY A 83 14.50 -4.58 18.03
N VAL A 84 13.95 -5.36 18.97
CA VAL A 84 12.62 -5.97 18.82
C VAL A 84 11.63 -5.21 19.69
N TYR A 85 10.61 -4.64 19.07
CA TYR A 85 9.56 -3.86 19.71
C TYR A 85 8.25 -4.64 19.66
N ASP A 86 7.66 -4.88 20.84
CA ASP A 86 6.42 -5.63 21.00
C ASP A 86 5.22 -4.71 20.76
N ILE A 87 4.50 -4.95 19.66
CA ILE A 87 3.28 -4.24 19.31
C ILE A 87 2.10 -5.01 19.89
N ASP A 88 1.75 -4.72 21.14
CA ASP A 88 0.73 -5.44 21.91
C ASP A 88 -0.71 -4.92 21.72
N ARG A 89 -0.85 -3.79 21.03
CA ARG A 89 -2.12 -3.12 20.68
C ARG A 89 -1.96 -2.28 19.42
N THR A 90 -3.08 -1.87 18.85
CA THR A 90 -3.10 -1.06 17.62
C THR A 90 -2.50 0.32 17.84
N VAL A 91 -1.48 0.65 17.06
CA VAL A 91 -0.93 2.01 16.93
C VAL A 91 -1.76 2.80 15.92
N ILE A 92 -2.27 3.95 16.33
CA ILE A 92 -3.04 4.84 15.45
C ILE A 92 -2.11 5.87 14.81
N LEU A 93 -1.90 5.71 13.51
CA LEU A 93 -1.11 6.59 12.65
C LEU A 93 -1.85 7.90 12.35
N ARG A 94 -1.08 8.92 11.97
CA ARG A 94 -1.54 10.24 11.51
C ARG A 94 -0.90 10.57 10.18
N SER A 95 -1.42 11.59 9.50
CA SER A 95 -0.81 12.10 8.28
C SER A 95 0.62 12.62 8.51
N ASN A 96 1.41 12.67 7.44
CA ASN A 96 2.76 13.23 7.37
C ASN A 96 3.77 12.52 8.29
N LEU A 97 3.63 11.21 8.47
CA LEU A 97 4.43 10.43 9.41
C LEU A 97 5.28 9.39 8.68
N SER A 98 6.59 9.40 8.95
CA SER A 98 7.52 8.37 8.48
C SER A 98 8.10 7.59 9.65
N LEU A 99 7.99 6.27 9.62
CA LEU A 99 8.63 5.36 10.57
C LEU A 99 9.78 4.65 9.84
N ILE A 100 11.00 4.91 10.29
CA ILE A 100 12.23 4.41 9.63
C ILE A 100 13.02 3.59 10.65
N GLY A 101 13.38 2.36 10.30
CA GLY A 101 14.24 1.52 11.13
C GLY A 101 15.70 1.57 10.72
N ASP A 102 16.58 1.31 11.68
CA ASP A 102 17.93 0.82 11.43
C ASP A 102 17.91 -0.68 11.04
N GLU A 103 19.00 -1.20 10.48
CA GLU A 103 19.11 -2.62 10.14
C GLU A 103 18.85 -3.51 11.38
N GLY A 104 17.83 -4.38 11.28
CA GLY A 104 17.44 -5.31 12.33
C GLY A 104 16.42 -4.76 13.33
N VAL A 105 15.69 -3.70 12.98
CA VAL A 105 14.45 -3.34 13.68
C VAL A 105 13.34 -4.33 13.33
N VAL A 106 12.70 -4.88 14.36
CA VAL A 106 11.58 -5.81 14.22
C VAL A 106 10.40 -5.35 15.07
N PHE A 107 9.22 -5.28 14.47
CA PHE A 107 7.94 -5.12 15.14
C PHE A 107 7.28 -6.48 15.32
N ASN A 108 7.25 -6.96 16.56
CA ASN A 108 6.63 -8.23 16.94
C ASN A 108 5.15 -7.99 17.27
N CYS A 109 4.26 -8.36 16.35
CA CYS A 109 2.87 -7.93 16.33
C CYS A 109 1.91 -8.95 16.98
N PHE A 110 0.99 -8.44 17.80
CA PHE A 110 -0.07 -9.23 18.42
C PHE A 110 -1.14 -9.77 17.45
N ASN A 111 -2.05 -10.61 17.95
CA ASN A 111 -3.21 -11.08 17.21
C ASN A 111 -4.31 -10.00 17.14
N GLY A 112 -4.17 -9.10 16.18
CA GLY A 112 -5.10 -8.02 15.90
C GLY A 112 -4.55 -7.14 14.79
N VAL A 113 -5.02 -5.89 14.70
CA VAL A 113 -4.46 -4.89 13.78
C VAL A 113 -3.29 -4.20 14.47
N ALA A 114 -2.06 -4.32 13.94
CA ALA A 114 -0.89 -3.67 14.53
C ALA A 114 -0.88 -2.16 14.27
N PHE A 115 -1.05 -1.74 13.03
CA PHE A 115 -1.04 -0.33 12.63
C PHE A 115 -2.30 0.03 11.85
N SER A 116 -2.91 1.16 12.20
CA SER A 116 -4.12 1.66 11.52
C SER A 116 -4.18 3.17 11.53
N VAL A 117 -4.99 3.74 10.66
CA VAL A 117 -5.50 5.11 10.83
C VAL A 117 -6.90 5.07 11.45
N SER A 118 -7.39 6.23 11.88
CA SER A 118 -8.77 6.36 12.37
C SER A 118 -9.78 6.23 11.22
N THR A 119 -10.93 5.60 11.47
CA THR A 119 -12.02 5.50 10.49
C THR A 119 -12.94 6.73 10.48
N LEU A 120 -12.62 7.77 11.26
CA LEU A 120 -13.41 9.00 11.35
C LEU A 120 -13.29 9.92 10.12
N GLY A 121 -12.47 9.56 9.13
CA GLY A 121 -12.31 10.35 7.90
C GLY A 121 -13.58 10.44 7.04
N TYR A 122 -14.55 9.56 7.22
CA TYR A 122 -15.79 9.56 6.44
C TYR A 122 -16.87 10.44 7.08
N SER A 123 -17.38 11.42 6.33
CA SER A 123 -18.56 12.17 6.75
C SER A 123 -19.78 11.24 6.92
N SER A 124 -20.55 11.45 7.99
CA SER A 124 -21.82 10.74 8.19
C SER A 124 -22.93 11.19 7.22
N SER A 125 -22.74 12.34 6.59
CA SER A 125 -23.72 12.98 5.70
C SER A 125 -23.39 12.71 4.23
N THR A 126 -24.43 12.60 3.42
CA THR A 126 -24.33 12.44 1.96
C THR A 126 -25.11 13.56 1.28
N LEU A 127 -24.69 13.94 0.08
CA LEU A 127 -25.37 14.94 -0.75
C LEU A 127 -25.81 14.27 -2.06
N PRO A 128 -27.10 14.31 -2.42
CA PRO A 128 -27.57 13.70 -3.65
C PRO A 128 -27.20 14.55 -4.87
N LEU A 129 -26.91 13.87 -5.98
CA LEU A 129 -26.82 14.50 -7.29
C LEU A 129 -28.19 15.09 -7.68
N SER A 130 -28.15 16.21 -8.42
CA SER A 130 -29.35 16.87 -8.96
C SER A 130 -29.60 16.58 -10.44
N ILE A 131 -28.58 16.06 -11.12
CA ILE A 131 -28.61 15.55 -12.50
C ILE A 131 -27.66 14.36 -12.56
N ASP A 132 -27.90 13.46 -13.50
CA ASP A 132 -26.99 12.36 -13.80
C ASP A 132 -25.61 12.93 -14.18
N ALA A 133 -24.55 12.23 -13.77
CA ALA A 133 -23.18 12.49 -14.20
C ALA A 133 -22.74 11.34 -15.11
N ASP A 134 -22.27 11.64 -16.31
CA ASP A 134 -21.83 10.63 -17.26
C ASP A 134 -20.35 10.26 -17.02
N SER A 135 -19.95 9.09 -17.54
CA SER A 135 -18.52 8.75 -17.61
C SER A 135 -17.78 9.83 -18.41
N ALA A 136 -16.54 10.11 -18.02
CA ALA A 136 -15.69 11.19 -18.53
C ALA A 136 -16.14 12.63 -18.20
N ASP A 137 -17.24 12.83 -17.48
CA ASP A 137 -17.58 14.15 -16.95
C ASP A 137 -16.51 14.64 -15.97
N THR A 138 -16.25 15.95 -16.00
CA THR A 138 -15.35 16.66 -15.07
C THR A 138 -16.11 17.59 -14.14
N SER A 139 -17.43 17.46 -14.09
CA SER A 139 -18.28 18.25 -13.22
C SER A 139 -19.43 17.43 -12.64
N ILE A 140 -19.77 17.69 -11.38
CA ILE A 140 -20.87 17.04 -10.66
C ILE A 140 -21.83 18.12 -10.17
N LYS A 141 -23.13 17.98 -10.43
CA LYS A 141 -24.12 18.95 -9.99
C LYS A 141 -24.97 18.43 -8.84
N LEU A 142 -24.99 19.16 -7.73
CA LEU A 142 -25.68 18.77 -6.51
C LEU A 142 -26.95 19.58 -6.26
N SER A 143 -27.76 19.12 -5.32
CA SER A 143 -28.87 19.91 -4.76
C SER A 143 -28.39 21.03 -3.82
N SER A 144 -27.23 20.86 -3.19
CA SER A 144 -26.54 21.82 -2.32
C SER A 144 -25.07 21.45 -2.19
N THR A 145 -24.21 22.44 -1.97
CA THR A 145 -22.77 22.28 -1.68
C THR A 145 -22.44 22.57 -0.21
N THR A 146 -23.45 22.65 0.67
CA THR A 146 -23.22 22.90 2.10
C THR A 146 -22.42 21.75 2.73
N GLY A 147 -21.33 22.08 3.42
CA GLY A 147 -20.51 21.12 4.16
C GLY A 147 -19.40 20.46 3.33
N ILE A 148 -19.15 20.96 2.12
CA ILE A 148 -18.00 20.63 1.29
C ILE A 148 -17.33 21.92 0.82
N ASP A 149 -16.01 21.87 0.66
CA ASP A 149 -15.16 22.97 0.25
C ASP A 149 -14.29 22.55 -0.93
N VAL A 150 -13.70 23.54 -1.63
CA VAL A 150 -12.63 23.26 -2.59
C VAL A 150 -11.47 22.58 -1.85
N GLU A 151 -10.76 21.68 -2.54
CA GLU A 151 -9.73 20.77 -2.03
C GLU A 151 -10.24 19.55 -1.26
N ASP A 152 -11.53 19.45 -0.95
CA ASP A 152 -12.06 18.24 -0.33
C ASP A 152 -12.01 17.04 -1.28
N TYR A 153 -11.72 15.87 -0.72
CA TYR A 153 -11.99 14.60 -1.36
C TYR A 153 -13.46 14.22 -1.18
N ILE A 154 -14.07 13.72 -2.24
CA ILE A 154 -15.41 13.17 -2.21
C ILE A 154 -15.42 11.79 -2.84
N LYS A 155 -16.25 10.92 -2.29
CA LYS A 155 -16.61 9.65 -2.90
C LYS A 155 -17.98 9.76 -3.52
N ILE A 156 -18.03 9.63 -4.83
CA ILE A 156 -19.28 9.50 -5.59
C ILE A 156 -19.65 8.02 -5.68
N ALA A 157 -20.93 7.70 -5.50
CA ALA A 157 -21.44 6.34 -5.52
C ALA A 157 -22.91 6.30 -5.93
N ASP A 158 -23.39 5.16 -6.42
CA ASP A 158 -24.81 4.89 -6.66
C ASP A 158 -25.19 3.45 -6.29
N ASP A 159 -26.48 3.14 -6.37
CA ASP A 159 -27.03 1.83 -6.00
C ASP A 159 -26.95 0.79 -7.14
N VAL A 160 -26.20 1.04 -8.22
CA VAL A 160 -26.04 0.05 -9.30
C VAL A 160 -25.36 -1.19 -8.71
N PRO A 161 -26.02 -2.35 -8.70
CA PRO A 161 -25.46 -3.53 -8.08
C PRO A 161 -24.49 -4.23 -9.03
N SER A 162 -23.26 -4.44 -8.58
CA SER A 162 -22.48 -5.59 -9.02
C SER A 162 -22.88 -6.77 -8.15
N ILE A 163 -23.35 -7.87 -8.75
CA ILE A 163 -23.82 -9.05 -8.02
C ILE A 163 -22.74 -10.13 -8.06
N HIS A 164 -22.27 -10.54 -6.89
CA HIS A 164 -21.37 -11.70 -6.76
C HIS A 164 -21.75 -12.56 -5.56
N GLN A 165 -21.92 -13.86 -5.76
CA GLN A 165 -22.29 -14.82 -4.71
C GLN A 165 -23.52 -14.40 -3.87
N GLY A 166 -24.49 -13.73 -4.49
CA GLY A 166 -25.70 -13.24 -3.82
C GLY A 166 -25.50 -11.99 -2.96
N GLN A 167 -24.32 -11.36 -3.01
CA GLN A 167 -24.04 -10.06 -2.40
C GLN A 167 -24.15 -8.94 -3.43
N TYR A 168 -24.53 -7.75 -2.96
CA TYR A 168 -24.70 -6.54 -3.78
C TYR A 168 -23.61 -5.52 -3.44
N TYR A 169 -22.79 -5.20 -4.43
CA TYR A 169 -21.72 -4.22 -4.31
C TYR A 169 -22.09 -2.97 -5.08
N LYS A 170 -21.76 -1.81 -4.52
CA LYS A 170 -22.14 -0.53 -5.09
C LYS A 170 -20.99 0.08 -5.85
N ASN A 171 -21.28 0.70 -6.98
CA ASN A 171 -20.31 1.45 -7.74
C ASN A 171 -19.86 2.70 -6.96
N GLY A 172 -18.64 3.17 -7.25
CA GLY A 172 -18.12 4.39 -6.66
C GLY A 172 -16.64 4.62 -6.97
N GLU A 173 -16.24 5.88 -6.87
CA GLU A 173 -14.87 6.33 -7.05
C GLU A 173 -14.61 7.59 -6.21
N ILE A 174 -13.33 7.93 -6.02
CA ILE A 174 -12.92 9.08 -5.23
C ILE A 174 -12.27 10.11 -6.14
N VAL A 175 -12.72 11.36 -6.01
CA VAL A 175 -12.23 12.52 -6.76
C VAL A 175 -12.04 13.71 -5.83
N LYS A 176 -11.22 14.68 -6.24
CA LYS A 176 -10.98 15.91 -5.48
C LYS A 176 -11.74 17.08 -6.10
N ILE A 177 -12.34 17.92 -5.26
CA ILE A 177 -13.00 19.16 -5.71
C ILE A 177 -11.93 20.22 -5.99
N ILE A 178 -11.88 20.75 -7.22
CA ILE A 178 -10.94 21.81 -7.61
C ILE A 178 -11.62 23.18 -7.78
N ALA A 179 -12.94 23.21 -7.95
CA ALA A 179 -13.72 24.45 -7.96
C ALA A 179 -15.19 24.19 -7.58
N ILE A 180 -15.84 25.21 -7.05
CA ILE A 180 -17.29 25.23 -6.77
C ILE A 180 -17.89 26.50 -7.38
N ASP A 181 -18.86 26.34 -8.28
CA ASP A 181 -19.67 27.43 -8.82
C ASP A 181 -21.16 27.14 -8.56
N GLY A 182 -21.73 27.85 -7.58
CA GLY A 182 -23.05 27.56 -7.05
C GLY A 182 -23.15 26.14 -6.52
N ASN A 183 -23.93 25.30 -7.22
CA ASN A 183 -24.15 23.89 -6.88
C ASN A 183 -23.38 22.91 -7.78
N THR A 184 -22.53 23.42 -8.67
CA THR A 184 -21.70 22.62 -9.55
C THR A 184 -20.30 22.52 -8.98
N LEU A 185 -19.83 21.28 -8.81
CA LEU A 185 -18.45 20.95 -8.49
C LEU A 185 -17.68 20.73 -9.78
N THR A 186 -16.46 21.24 -9.87
CA THR A 186 -15.45 20.78 -10.83
C THR A 186 -14.47 19.86 -10.11
N ILE A 187 -14.13 18.74 -10.74
CA ILE A 187 -13.29 17.69 -10.15
C ILE A 187 -11.93 17.59 -10.86
N ASP A 188 -10.94 17.05 -10.16
CA ASP A 188 -9.53 16.98 -10.57
C ASP A 188 -9.24 16.05 -11.76
N ARG A 189 -10.13 15.08 -12.00
CA ARG A 189 -10.06 14.16 -13.14
C ARG A 189 -11.45 13.78 -13.64
N PRO A 190 -11.58 13.32 -14.90
CA PRO A 190 -12.82 12.75 -15.39
C PRO A 190 -13.29 11.55 -14.56
N LEU A 191 -14.61 11.39 -14.42
CA LEU A 191 -15.20 10.20 -13.81
C LEU A 191 -14.92 8.95 -14.67
N TYR A 192 -14.63 7.82 -14.02
CA TYR A 192 -14.52 6.54 -14.71
C TYR A 192 -15.91 6.03 -15.12
N ASN A 193 -16.88 6.13 -14.23
CA ASN A 193 -18.23 5.61 -14.43
C ASN A 193 -19.28 6.72 -14.50
N GLY A 194 -20.43 6.40 -15.09
CA GLY A 194 -21.64 7.22 -14.94
C GLY A 194 -22.35 6.94 -13.62
N TYR A 195 -23.04 7.95 -13.09
CA TYR A 195 -23.82 7.91 -11.85
C TYR A 195 -25.18 8.55 -12.07
N SER A 196 -26.24 7.76 -11.92
CA SER A 196 -27.61 8.22 -12.20
C SER A 196 -28.39 8.54 -10.93
N THR A 197 -29.14 9.65 -10.98
CA THR A 197 -30.12 10.02 -9.96
C THR A 197 -31.22 8.97 -9.81
N ALA A 198 -31.54 8.20 -10.87
CA ALA A 198 -32.46 7.08 -10.80
C ALA A 198 -31.94 5.92 -9.93
N ASN A 199 -30.62 5.82 -9.75
CA ASN A 199 -29.94 4.85 -8.89
C ASN A 199 -29.48 5.47 -7.56
N ASN A 200 -30.13 6.55 -7.11
CA ASN A 200 -29.80 7.23 -5.85
C ASN A 200 -28.34 7.71 -5.77
N ALA A 201 -27.78 8.20 -6.89
CA ALA A 201 -26.41 8.72 -6.89
C ALA A 201 -26.20 9.81 -5.82
N ILE A 202 -25.14 9.65 -5.05
CA ILE A 202 -24.73 10.53 -3.95
C ILE A 202 -23.24 10.82 -4.00
N ILE A 203 -22.85 11.90 -3.32
CA ILE A 203 -21.48 12.09 -2.88
C ILE A 203 -21.37 12.05 -1.35
N ARG A 204 -20.19 11.74 -0.87
CA ARG A 204 -19.80 11.85 0.54
C ARG A 204 -18.41 12.46 0.65
N LYS A 205 -18.25 13.44 1.55
CA LYS A 205 -16.93 13.97 1.92
C LYS A 205 -16.08 12.91 2.62
N ILE A 206 -14.83 12.82 2.20
CA ILE A 206 -13.78 12.00 2.80
C ILE A 206 -12.62 12.92 3.19
N ILE A 207 -12.14 12.77 4.41
CA ILE A 207 -10.88 13.35 4.88
C ILE A 207 -9.81 12.29 4.71
N MET A 208 -8.85 12.55 3.82
CA MET A 208 -7.74 11.64 3.57
C MET A 208 -6.68 11.78 4.67
N PHE A 209 -6.17 10.65 5.15
CA PHE A 209 -4.85 10.60 5.77
C PHE A 209 -3.81 10.64 4.65
N GLU A 210 -2.72 11.37 4.83
CA GLU A 210 -1.78 11.60 3.73
C GLU A 210 -0.33 11.34 4.17
N ASN A 211 0.53 10.92 3.24
CA ASN A 211 1.98 10.91 3.42
C ASN A 211 2.43 10.06 4.62
N ILE A 212 2.04 8.79 4.64
CA ILE A 212 2.42 7.82 5.67
C ILE A 212 3.45 6.87 5.09
N ASN A 213 4.61 6.72 5.75
CA ASN A 213 5.71 5.90 5.24
C ASN A 213 6.24 4.92 6.29
N PHE A 214 6.58 3.70 5.86
CA PHE A 214 7.40 2.75 6.59
C PHE A 214 8.62 2.37 5.77
N GLU A 215 9.80 2.35 6.40
CA GLU A 215 11.04 1.99 5.74
C GLU A 215 11.97 1.18 6.66
N ASN A 216 12.55 0.09 6.15
CA ASN A 216 13.59 -0.69 6.84
C ASN A 216 13.17 -1.20 8.24
N ILE A 217 11.94 -1.72 8.33
CA ILE A 217 11.36 -2.32 9.54
C ILE A 217 10.77 -3.67 9.17
N ASP A 218 11.17 -4.72 9.87
CA ASP A 218 10.55 -6.03 9.71
C ASP A 218 9.31 -6.16 10.60
N PHE A 219 8.26 -6.78 10.09
CA PHE A 219 7.00 -7.01 10.79
C PHE A 219 6.77 -8.50 10.91
N VAL A 220 6.66 -9.00 12.14
CA VAL A 220 6.37 -10.40 12.42
C VAL A 220 5.01 -10.49 13.06
N GLY A 221 4.06 -11.10 12.35
CA GLY A 221 2.71 -11.34 12.82
C GLY A 221 2.62 -12.47 13.85
N TYR A 222 1.46 -12.55 14.50
CA TYR A 222 1.18 -13.55 15.54
C TYR A 222 1.22 -15.01 15.04
N GLY A 223 1.13 -15.22 13.72
CA GLY A 223 1.15 -16.53 13.09
C GLY A 223 0.09 -16.69 12.00
N ILE A 224 0.27 -17.70 11.15
CA ILE A 224 -0.74 -18.14 10.19
C ILE A 224 -2.00 -18.65 10.88
N GLU A 225 -3.13 -18.67 10.15
CA GLU A 225 -4.44 -19.10 10.67
C GLU A 225 -4.96 -18.27 11.86
N THR A 226 -4.46 -17.03 11.99
CA THR A 226 -4.88 -16.09 13.04
C THR A 226 -5.73 -14.95 12.47
N ASN A 227 -6.18 -14.01 13.31
CA ASN A 227 -6.88 -12.80 12.89
C ASN A 227 -5.91 -11.60 12.76
N SER A 228 -4.60 -11.85 12.71
CA SER A 228 -3.60 -10.78 12.69
C SER A 228 -3.60 -10.02 11.35
N ILE A 229 -3.45 -8.70 11.47
CA ILE A 229 -3.32 -7.75 10.37
C ILE A 229 -2.14 -6.83 10.67
N CYS A 230 -1.20 -6.66 9.74
CA CYS A 230 -0.07 -5.75 9.96
C CYS A 230 -0.53 -4.30 9.88
N ILE A 231 -0.90 -3.86 8.68
CA ILE A 231 -1.27 -2.48 8.39
C ILE A 231 -2.68 -2.45 7.81
N SER A 232 -3.57 -1.66 8.40
CA SER A 232 -4.93 -1.44 7.92
C SER A 232 -5.22 0.04 7.73
N LEU A 233 -5.27 0.48 6.47
CA LEU A 233 -5.49 1.88 6.11
C LEU A 233 -6.89 2.08 5.52
N TYR A 234 -7.46 3.24 5.84
CA TYR A 234 -8.76 3.71 5.39
C TYR A 234 -8.60 5.13 4.88
N ALA A 235 -9.17 5.48 3.73
CA ALA A 235 -9.13 6.84 3.20
C ALA A 235 -7.73 7.45 3.31
N THR A 236 -6.73 6.78 2.74
CA THR A 236 -5.32 7.17 2.85
C THR A 236 -4.74 7.43 1.48
N LYS A 237 -4.06 8.56 1.29
CA LYS A 237 -3.39 8.95 0.06
C LYS A 237 -1.87 9.00 0.26
N ASN A 238 -1.10 8.62 -0.75
CA ASN A 238 0.36 8.70 -0.69
C ASN A 238 0.94 7.89 0.49
N PHE A 239 0.54 6.62 0.59
CA PHE A 239 1.13 5.67 1.52
C PHE A 239 2.30 4.94 0.85
N LYS A 240 3.41 4.80 1.57
CA LYS A 240 4.58 4.05 1.11
C LYS A 240 5.03 3.03 2.15
N ILE A 241 5.40 1.85 1.69
CA ILE A 241 6.18 0.89 2.49
C ILE A 241 7.30 0.28 1.66
N SER A 242 8.52 0.32 2.19
CA SER A 242 9.69 -0.15 1.46
C SER A 242 10.78 -0.79 2.31
N SER A 243 11.48 -1.75 1.71
CA SER A 243 12.63 -2.42 2.33
C SER A 243 12.27 -3.11 3.65
N CYS A 244 11.08 -3.69 3.73
CA CYS A 244 10.58 -4.42 4.90
C CYS A 244 10.42 -5.92 4.61
N GLU A 245 10.66 -6.78 5.60
CA GLU A 245 10.03 -8.10 5.64
C GLU A 245 8.69 -8.03 6.37
N ILE A 246 7.64 -8.65 5.82
CA ILE A 246 6.31 -8.71 6.43
C ILE A 246 5.85 -10.16 6.43
N SER A 247 5.93 -10.81 7.60
CA SER A 247 5.78 -12.25 7.71
C SER A 247 4.79 -12.70 8.78
N ASN A 248 4.23 -13.91 8.60
CA ASN A 248 3.40 -14.59 9.59
C ASN A 248 2.09 -13.88 9.97
N PHE A 249 1.47 -13.16 9.05
CA PHE A 249 0.13 -12.59 9.25
C PHE A 249 -0.97 -13.54 8.78
N GLY A 250 -1.98 -13.73 9.62
CA GLY A 250 -3.09 -14.64 9.33
C GLY A 250 -4.04 -14.09 8.27
N THR A 251 -4.63 -12.92 8.53
CA THR A 251 -5.70 -12.39 7.65
C THR A 251 -5.19 -11.52 6.51
N GLN A 252 -4.44 -10.47 6.82
CA GLN A 252 -3.91 -9.54 5.83
C GLN A 252 -2.59 -8.97 6.31
N ALA A 253 -1.53 -8.97 5.51
CA ALA A 253 -0.37 -8.15 5.85
C ALA A 253 -0.73 -6.66 5.67
N ILE A 254 -1.03 -6.22 4.43
CA ILE A 254 -1.45 -4.85 4.14
C ILE A 254 -2.89 -4.86 3.66
N ARG A 255 -3.74 -4.06 4.31
CA ARG A 255 -5.15 -3.89 3.96
C ARG A 255 -5.44 -2.43 3.66
N LEU A 256 -5.90 -2.14 2.46
CA LEU A 256 -6.17 -0.79 1.96
C LEU A 256 -7.66 -0.66 1.63
N TRP A 257 -8.32 0.31 2.26
CA TRP A 257 -9.71 0.68 1.97
C TRP A 257 -9.74 2.10 1.45
N ASP A 258 -10.28 2.32 0.24
CA ASP A 258 -10.45 3.67 -0.32
C ASP A 258 -9.14 4.48 -0.34
N CYS A 259 -8.02 3.82 -0.67
CA CYS A 259 -6.69 4.43 -0.64
C CYS A 259 -6.21 4.86 -2.03
N LEU A 260 -5.52 6.01 -2.11
CA LEU A 260 -5.05 6.61 -3.35
C LEU A 260 -3.53 6.67 -3.39
N ASP A 261 -2.92 6.54 -4.56
CA ASP A 261 -1.48 6.78 -4.79
C ASP A 261 -0.60 5.99 -3.81
N VAL A 262 -0.71 4.66 -3.80
CA VAL A 262 0.03 3.80 -2.86
C VAL A 262 1.22 3.14 -3.52
N ALA A 263 2.37 3.14 -2.85
CA ALA A 263 3.58 2.43 -3.26
C ALA A 263 3.97 1.33 -2.26
N ILE A 264 4.00 0.09 -2.71
CA ILE A 264 4.50 -1.08 -1.97
C ILE A 264 5.71 -1.59 -2.75
N GLU A 265 6.91 -1.30 -2.28
CA GLU A 265 8.13 -1.52 -3.07
C GLU A 265 9.29 -2.18 -2.33
N ASN A 266 10.03 -3.06 -3.01
CA ASN A 266 11.26 -3.66 -2.46
C ASN A 266 11.05 -4.39 -1.11
N ASN A 267 9.88 -5.02 -0.91
CA ASN A 267 9.56 -5.76 0.31
C ASN A 267 9.62 -7.27 0.11
N VAL A 268 9.69 -8.00 1.22
CA VAL A 268 9.57 -9.45 1.25
C VAL A 268 8.34 -9.83 2.07
N PHE A 269 7.40 -10.56 1.48
CA PHE A 269 6.23 -11.10 2.15
C PHE A 269 6.41 -12.60 2.34
N LYS A 270 6.23 -13.12 3.56
CA LYS A 270 6.40 -14.55 3.87
C LYS A 270 5.30 -15.12 4.74
N ASN A 271 4.78 -16.28 4.39
CA ASN A 271 3.87 -17.05 5.23
C ASN A 271 2.66 -16.23 5.72
N ASN A 272 2.09 -15.43 4.82
CA ASN A 272 0.91 -14.61 5.09
C ASN A 272 -0.34 -15.39 4.66
N PHE A 273 -0.86 -16.21 5.59
CA PHE A 273 -1.81 -17.25 5.27
C PHE A 273 -2.92 -17.44 6.31
N ARG A 274 -4.12 -17.64 5.78
CA ARG A 274 -5.27 -18.21 6.48
C ARG A 274 -6.22 -18.81 5.47
N THR A 275 -6.70 -20.01 5.78
CA THR A 275 -7.72 -20.70 5.01
C THR A 275 -8.94 -19.79 4.79
N GLY A 276 -9.22 -19.47 3.53
CA GLY A 276 -10.36 -18.65 3.10
C GLY A 276 -10.22 -17.13 3.25
N MET A 277 -9.10 -16.57 3.74
CA MET A 277 -8.91 -15.10 3.80
C MET A 277 -7.47 -14.58 3.61
N GLY A 278 -6.40 -15.25 4.06
CA GLY A 278 -5.02 -14.72 4.03
C GLY A 278 -4.56 -14.00 2.75
N TYR A 279 -4.22 -12.70 2.88
CA TYR A 279 -3.71 -11.83 1.82
C TYR A 279 -2.39 -11.15 2.22
N SER A 280 -1.46 -10.97 1.28
CA SER A 280 -0.31 -10.09 1.54
C SER A 280 -0.67 -8.62 1.29
N VAL A 281 -1.35 -8.33 0.20
CA VAL A 281 -1.89 -7.01 -0.12
C VAL A 281 -3.36 -7.16 -0.51
N ASN A 282 -4.23 -6.49 0.23
CA ASN A 282 -5.67 -6.48 -0.02
C ASN A 282 -6.14 -5.07 -0.38
N LEU A 283 -6.67 -4.92 -1.60
CA LEU A 283 -7.20 -3.68 -2.14
C LEU A 283 -8.73 -3.73 -2.08
N VAL A 284 -9.34 -2.76 -1.41
CA VAL A 284 -10.79 -2.79 -1.16
C VAL A 284 -11.44 -1.46 -1.51
N ASN A 285 -12.56 -1.55 -2.23
CA ASN A 285 -13.39 -0.42 -2.66
C ASN A 285 -12.65 0.52 -3.61
N ALA A 286 -12.78 1.85 -3.46
CA ALA A 286 -12.28 2.85 -4.40
C ALA A 286 -10.77 3.10 -4.27
N CYS A 287 -9.97 2.04 -4.13
CA CYS A 287 -8.53 2.14 -4.26
C CYS A 287 -8.14 2.53 -5.69
N ASP A 288 -7.24 3.49 -5.86
CA ASP A 288 -6.83 3.98 -7.17
C ASP A 288 -5.35 4.41 -7.16
N GLY A 289 -4.62 4.17 -8.25
CA GLY A 289 -3.20 4.52 -8.37
C GLY A 289 -2.32 3.70 -7.43
N ILE A 290 -2.46 2.37 -7.46
CA ILE A 290 -1.71 1.46 -6.59
C ILE A 290 -0.53 0.86 -7.37
N THR A 291 0.68 0.97 -6.85
CA THR A 291 1.90 0.36 -7.42
C THR A 291 2.50 -0.65 -6.45
N ILE A 292 2.67 -1.88 -6.93
CA ILE A 292 3.27 -3.00 -6.22
C ILE A 292 4.47 -3.48 -7.05
N ILE A 293 5.68 -3.09 -6.66
CA ILE A 293 6.88 -3.23 -7.51
C ILE A 293 8.09 -3.80 -6.77
N ASN A 294 8.86 -4.67 -7.44
CA ASN A 294 10.11 -5.22 -6.89
C ASN A 294 9.94 -5.97 -5.55
N ASN A 295 8.78 -6.56 -5.29
CA ASN A 295 8.57 -7.34 -4.08
C ASN A 295 8.79 -8.82 -4.33
N SER A 296 9.13 -9.54 -3.26
CA SER A 296 9.15 -11.01 -3.24
C SER A 296 8.01 -11.52 -2.37
N PHE A 297 7.13 -12.31 -2.94
CA PHE A 297 6.01 -12.97 -2.27
C PHE A 297 6.31 -14.46 -2.17
N LEU A 298 6.73 -14.89 -0.99
CA LEU A 298 7.35 -16.18 -0.76
C LEU A 298 6.56 -16.98 0.27
N GLU A 299 6.71 -18.30 0.21
CA GLU A 299 6.29 -19.25 1.24
C GLU A 299 4.80 -19.14 1.64
N ASN A 300 3.98 -20.06 1.15
CA ASN A 300 2.62 -20.30 1.68
C ASN A 300 1.73 -19.04 1.66
N GLY A 301 1.46 -18.49 0.48
CA GLY A 301 0.40 -17.49 0.26
C GLY A 301 -0.94 -18.13 -0.08
N ARG A 302 -2.08 -17.45 0.16
CA ARG A 302 -3.37 -17.84 -0.47
C ARG A 302 -3.67 -17.02 -1.72
N HIS A 303 -3.90 -15.73 -1.54
CA HIS A 303 -3.76 -14.75 -2.61
C HIS A 303 -2.74 -13.74 -2.13
N TYR A 304 -1.63 -13.58 -2.84
CA TYR A 304 -0.66 -12.56 -2.44
C TYR A 304 -1.26 -11.18 -2.61
N ILE A 305 -1.87 -10.92 -3.77
CA ILE A 305 -2.59 -9.69 -4.04
C ILE A 305 -4.06 -10.04 -4.31
N ALA A 306 -4.97 -9.44 -3.56
CA ALA A 306 -6.40 -9.57 -3.78
C ALA A 306 -7.04 -8.19 -3.93
N ALA A 307 -7.87 -8.01 -4.95
CA ALA A 307 -8.75 -6.85 -5.04
C ALA A 307 -10.22 -7.27 -4.94
N GLY A 308 -10.99 -6.48 -4.20
CA GLY A 308 -12.40 -6.73 -3.97
C GLY A 308 -13.15 -5.48 -3.53
N ALA A 309 -14.38 -5.69 -3.09
CA ALA A 309 -15.19 -4.67 -2.46
C ALA A 309 -15.75 -5.22 -1.13
N GLY A 310 -15.99 -4.33 -0.17
CA GLY A 310 -16.66 -4.68 1.07
C GLY A 310 -18.19 -4.75 0.89
N THR A 311 -18.88 -5.38 1.84
CA THR A 311 -20.35 -5.33 1.92
C THR A 311 -20.79 -4.75 3.26
N GLY A 312 -21.98 -4.13 3.28
CA GLY A 312 -22.74 -3.93 4.52
C GLY A 312 -22.26 -2.84 5.49
N ALA A 313 -21.31 -1.97 5.10
CA ALA A 313 -20.87 -0.85 5.92
C ALA A 313 -21.19 0.48 5.23
N ARG A 314 -21.31 1.58 6.00
CA ARG A 314 -21.51 2.91 5.40
C ARG A 314 -20.44 3.24 4.37
N ILE A 315 -19.24 2.68 4.49
CA ILE A 315 -18.03 2.95 3.70
C ILE A 315 -17.84 2.01 2.50
N SER A 316 -18.73 1.03 2.27
CA SER A 316 -18.48 -0.13 1.38
C SER A 316 -18.67 0.11 -0.12
N ASP A 317 -18.88 1.34 -0.57
CA ASP A 317 -19.12 1.63 -1.99
C ASP A 317 -17.80 1.68 -2.76
N GLY A 318 -17.78 1.44 -4.05
CA GLY A 318 -16.61 1.70 -4.88
C GLY A 318 -15.85 0.49 -5.39
N MET A 319 -15.07 0.73 -6.43
CA MET A 319 -14.36 -0.29 -7.20
C MET A 319 -12.89 0.09 -7.31
N CYS A 320 -11.99 -0.89 -7.14
CA CYS A 320 -10.55 -0.67 -7.32
C CYS A 320 -10.28 -0.28 -8.78
N ARG A 321 -9.30 0.60 -9.01
CA ARG A 321 -8.85 1.08 -10.32
C ARG A 321 -7.33 1.22 -10.34
N ASN A 322 -6.76 1.21 -11.54
CA ASN A 322 -5.34 1.47 -11.83
C ASN A 322 -4.37 0.82 -10.84
N VAL A 323 -4.17 -0.49 -10.99
CA VAL A 323 -3.27 -1.28 -10.16
C VAL A 323 -2.12 -1.81 -11.01
N ASP A 324 -0.92 -1.35 -10.71
CA ASP A 324 0.32 -1.77 -11.34
C ASP A 324 1.02 -2.82 -10.47
N VAL A 325 1.25 -4.00 -11.03
CA VAL A 325 2.00 -5.11 -10.41
C VAL A 325 3.20 -5.43 -11.29
N ILE A 326 4.39 -4.95 -10.91
CA ILE A 326 5.55 -4.88 -11.79
C ILE A 326 6.78 -5.53 -11.17
N ASN A 327 7.49 -6.37 -11.91
CA ASN A 327 8.80 -6.90 -11.52
C ASN A 327 8.80 -7.55 -10.12
N ASN A 328 7.77 -8.31 -9.79
CA ASN A 328 7.67 -9.05 -8.54
C ASN A 328 7.96 -10.54 -8.77
N ASN A 329 8.40 -11.22 -7.72
CA ASN A 329 8.49 -12.68 -7.68
C ASN A 329 7.35 -13.24 -6.81
N PHE A 330 6.62 -14.23 -7.32
CA PHE A 330 5.56 -14.94 -6.62
C PHE A 330 5.90 -16.44 -6.58
N GLU A 331 5.98 -17.00 -5.37
CA GLU A 331 6.31 -18.42 -5.16
C GLU A 331 5.31 -19.06 -4.21
N ASP A 332 4.91 -20.31 -4.47
CA ASP A 332 4.12 -21.15 -3.56
C ASP A 332 2.78 -20.55 -3.10
N SER A 333 2.08 -19.84 -3.99
CA SER A 333 0.68 -19.50 -3.75
C SER A 333 -0.18 -20.78 -3.78
N THR A 334 -0.92 -21.05 -2.71
CA THR A 334 -1.83 -22.20 -2.60
C THR A 334 -3.08 -22.05 -3.49
N GLN A 335 -3.43 -20.83 -3.89
CA GLN A 335 -4.49 -20.53 -4.85
C GLN A 335 -3.95 -19.54 -5.90
N GLU A 336 -4.69 -18.47 -6.21
CA GLU A 336 -4.29 -17.46 -7.19
C GLU A 336 -3.34 -16.44 -6.59
N ALA A 337 -2.11 -16.29 -7.12
CA ALA A 337 -1.14 -15.34 -6.60
C ALA A 337 -1.66 -13.90 -6.69
N ILE A 338 -2.26 -13.54 -7.83
CA ILE A 338 -3.01 -12.30 -8.00
C ILE A 338 -4.46 -12.64 -8.31
N ASN A 339 -5.37 -12.07 -7.52
CA ASN A 339 -6.81 -12.30 -7.65
C ASN A 339 -7.58 -10.98 -7.75
N THR A 340 -8.57 -10.95 -8.64
CA THR A 340 -9.71 -10.07 -8.47
C THR A 340 -10.98 -10.87 -8.17
N HIS A 341 -11.67 -10.48 -7.09
CA HIS A 341 -13.03 -10.91 -6.86
C HIS A 341 -13.94 -10.26 -7.92
N ALA A 342 -15.08 -10.89 -8.23
CA ALA A 342 -15.99 -10.44 -9.29
C ALA A 342 -16.64 -9.07 -9.07
N THR A 343 -16.28 -8.40 -7.99
CA THR A 343 -16.82 -7.15 -7.46
C THR A 343 -15.81 -6.03 -7.66
N THR A 344 -14.98 -6.16 -8.70
CA THR A 344 -13.96 -5.19 -9.07
C THR A 344 -14.23 -4.74 -10.50
N GLN A 345 -13.71 -3.58 -10.85
CA GLN A 345 -13.62 -3.07 -12.22
C GLN A 345 -12.22 -2.52 -12.45
N ALA A 346 -11.22 -3.11 -11.77
CA ALA A 346 -9.87 -2.60 -11.81
C ALA A 346 -9.28 -2.73 -13.21
N MET A 347 -8.42 -1.79 -13.57
CA MET A 347 -7.47 -1.97 -14.65
C MET A 347 -6.17 -2.43 -14.01
N PHE A 348 -5.81 -3.70 -14.21
CA PHE A 348 -4.57 -4.27 -13.71
C PHE A 348 -3.51 -4.29 -14.80
N ARG A 349 -2.32 -3.80 -14.50
CA ARG A 349 -1.14 -3.97 -15.35
C ARG A 349 -0.15 -4.88 -14.65
N VAL A 350 -0.05 -6.12 -15.12
CA VAL A 350 0.81 -7.16 -14.57
C VAL A 350 1.97 -7.40 -15.53
N VAL A 351 3.14 -6.83 -15.20
CA VAL A 351 4.27 -6.74 -16.14
C VAL A 351 5.58 -7.17 -15.50
N ASP A 352 6.40 -7.92 -16.24
CA ASP A 352 7.76 -8.33 -15.82
C ASP A 352 7.79 -9.20 -14.55
N ASN A 353 6.71 -9.90 -14.20
CA ASN A 353 6.68 -10.72 -12.98
C ASN A 353 7.09 -12.18 -13.21
N GLU A 354 7.60 -12.81 -12.18
CA GLU A 354 7.89 -14.24 -12.13
C GLU A 354 6.89 -14.94 -11.21
N PHE A 355 6.27 -16.01 -11.70
CA PHE A 355 5.34 -16.86 -10.96
C PHE A 355 5.86 -18.29 -10.97
N SER A 356 6.05 -18.87 -9.78
CA SER A 356 6.52 -20.23 -9.61
C SER A 356 5.68 -21.02 -8.61
N ASN A 357 5.37 -22.28 -8.94
CA ASN A 357 4.67 -23.22 -8.05
C ASN A 357 3.33 -22.69 -7.50
N CYS A 358 2.64 -21.83 -8.24
CA CYS A 358 1.38 -21.24 -7.81
C CYS A 358 0.19 -22.10 -8.24
N GLY A 359 -0.86 -22.17 -7.42
CA GLY A 359 -2.12 -22.79 -7.81
C GLY A 359 -2.68 -22.15 -9.08
N LYS A 360 -2.73 -20.81 -9.10
CA LYS A 360 -2.77 -20.02 -10.34
C LYS A 360 -1.84 -18.82 -10.24
N GLY A 361 -1.24 -18.40 -11.35
CA GLY A 361 -0.50 -17.14 -11.39
C GLY A 361 -1.45 -15.95 -11.23
N ILE A 362 -2.38 -15.81 -12.17
CA ILE A 362 -3.35 -14.71 -12.20
C ILE A 362 -4.76 -15.27 -12.33
N GLU A 363 -5.71 -14.80 -11.52
CA GLU A 363 -7.14 -14.89 -11.81
C GLU A 363 -7.80 -13.52 -11.76
N PHE A 364 -8.34 -13.12 -12.91
CA PHE A 364 -9.09 -11.89 -13.05
C PHE A 364 -10.55 -12.16 -13.35
N THR A 365 -11.43 -11.60 -12.53
CA THR A 365 -12.88 -11.62 -12.72
C THR A 365 -13.43 -10.20 -12.87
N ASN A 366 -14.14 -9.91 -13.96
CA ASN A 366 -14.83 -8.63 -14.20
C ASN A 366 -13.91 -7.38 -14.26
N SER A 367 -12.66 -7.54 -14.71
CA SER A 367 -11.65 -6.48 -14.73
C SER A 367 -11.03 -6.29 -16.11
N ASP A 368 -10.49 -5.11 -16.38
CA ASP A 368 -9.64 -4.89 -17.54
C ASP A 368 -8.18 -5.19 -17.16
N SER A 369 -7.36 -5.64 -18.11
CA SER A 369 -5.95 -5.88 -17.80
C SER A 369 -4.98 -5.79 -18.96
N VAL A 370 -3.75 -5.42 -18.65
CA VAL A 370 -2.56 -5.66 -19.48
C VAL A 370 -1.68 -6.67 -18.76
N ILE A 371 -1.43 -7.83 -19.39
CA ILE A 371 -0.61 -8.90 -18.83
C ILE A 371 0.52 -9.18 -19.81
N SER A 372 1.73 -8.71 -19.51
CA SER A 372 2.83 -8.80 -20.46
C SER A 372 4.19 -9.10 -19.86
N ASN A 373 5.03 -9.84 -20.60
CA ASN A 373 6.41 -10.16 -20.20
C ASN A 373 6.53 -10.85 -18.83
N ASN A 374 5.54 -11.67 -18.45
CA ASN A 374 5.61 -12.46 -17.23
C ASN A 374 6.09 -13.88 -17.52
N SER A 375 6.73 -14.52 -16.54
CA SER A 375 7.11 -15.94 -16.58
C SER A 375 6.26 -16.76 -15.62
N PHE A 376 5.63 -17.83 -16.10
CA PHE A 376 4.82 -18.76 -15.31
C PHE A 376 5.43 -20.16 -15.39
N THR A 377 5.95 -20.64 -14.26
CA THR A 377 6.61 -21.95 -14.16
C THR A 377 5.94 -22.84 -13.12
N ASN A 378 5.63 -24.09 -13.48
CA ASN A 378 5.03 -25.09 -12.58
C ASN A 378 3.74 -24.61 -11.89
N CYS A 379 2.94 -23.77 -12.55
CA CYS A 379 1.67 -23.31 -12.02
C CYS A 379 0.53 -24.27 -12.41
N GLY A 380 -0.51 -24.38 -11.60
CA GLY A 380 -1.73 -25.08 -12.01
C GLY A 380 -2.36 -24.38 -13.22
N ILE A 381 -2.66 -23.09 -13.09
CA ILE A 381 -3.05 -22.24 -14.23
C ILE A 381 -2.14 -21.01 -14.30
N GLY A 382 -1.56 -20.70 -15.46
CA GLY A 382 -0.80 -19.45 -15.64
C GLY A 382 -1.71 -18.23 -15.51
N ILE A 383 -2.63 -18.06 -16.47
CA ILE A 383 -3.59 -16.94 -16.52
C ILE A 383 -5.03 -17.46 -16.60
N HIS A 384 -5.89 -17.04 -15.67
CA HIS A 384 -7.31 -17.38 -15.66
C HIS A 384 -8.18 -16.13 -15.75
N ILE A 385 -8.94 -15.98 -16.83
CA ILE A 385 -9.82 -14.83 -17.06
C ILE A 385 -11.28 -15.26 -17.00
N ARG A 386 -12.06 -14.58 -16.16
CA ARG A 386 -13.48 -14.87 -15.89
C ARG A 386 -14.35 -13.63 -16.05
N GLY A 387 -15.57 -13.83 -16.51
CA GLY A 387 -16.56 -12.75 -16.58
C GLY A 387 -16.31 -11.80 -17.74
N THR A 388 -16.46 -10.50 -17.51
CA THR A 388 -16.35 -9.45 -18.54
C THR A 388 -15.07 -8.64 -18.38
N GLY A 389 -14.56 -8.09 -19.47
CA GLY A 389 -13.40 -7.19 -19.42
C GLY A 389 -12.61 -7.21 -20.72
N SER A 390 -11.76 -6.21 -20.90
CA SER A 390 -10.83 -6.10 -22.00
C SER A 390 -9.42 -6.45 -21.54
N HIS A 391 -8.81 -7.42 -22.20
CA HIS A 391 -7.50 -7.96 -21.81
C HIS A 391 -6.50 -7.89 -22.98
N LEU A 392 -5.37 -7.24 -22.75
CA LEU A 392 -4.19 -7.34 -23.61
C LEU A 392 -3.22 -8.33 -22.97
N ILE A 393 -2.96 -9.45 -23.64
CA ILE A 393 -2.07 -10.51 -23.15
C ILE A 393 -0.98 -10.73 -24.20
N GLU A 394 0.26 -10.40 -23.88
CA GLU A 394 1.35 -10.44 -24.85
C GLU A 394 2.70 -10.82 -24.23
N VAL A 395 3.51 -11.60 -24.95
CA VAL A 395 4.92 -11.88 -24.59
C VAL A 395 5.07 -12.56 -23.21
N ASN A 396 4.11 -13.38 -22.78
CA ASN A 396 4.26 -14.15 -21.55
C ASN A 396 4.96 -15.49 -21.84
N TYR A 397 5.74 -16.01 -20.89
CA TYR A 397 6.44 -17.28 -21.01
C TYR A 397 5.80 -18.31 -20.08
N PHE A 398 5.47 -19.48 -20.62
CA PHE A 398 4.86 -20.57 -19.86
C PHE A 398 5.73 -21.83 -19.90
N GLN A 399 5.99 -22.41 -18.73
CA GLN A 399 6.80 -23.61 -18.61
C GLN A 399 6.21 -24.58 -17.59
N ALA A 400 5.88 -25.79 -18.04
CA ALA A 400 5.44 -26.89 -17.17
C ALA A 400 4.22 -26.55 -16.29
N ASN A 401 3.32 -25.70 -16.79
CA ASN A 401 2.03 -25.47 -16.16
C ASN A 401 1.04 -26.58 -16.53
N ASP A 402 0.03 -26.85 -15.70
CA ASP A 402 -1.04 -27.78 -16.09
C ASP A 402 -1.91 -27.15 -17.20
N VAL A 403 -2.16 -25.84 -17.10
CA VAL A 403 -2.86 -25.02 -18.10
C VAL A 403 -2.17 -23.66 -18.22
N ASP A 404 -1.74 -23.27 -19.41
CA ASP A 404 -1.10 -21.96 -19.61
C ASP A 404 -2.11 -20.81 -19.43
N TYR A 405 -3.28 -20.93 -20.05
CA TYR A 405 -4.37 -19.99 -19.86
C TYR A 405 -5.78 -20.62 -19.99
N GLU A 406 -6.74 -20.08 -19.24
CA GLU A 406 -8.17 -20.39 -19.32
C GLU A 406 -8.97 -19.08 -19.42
N ILE A 407 -9.84 -18.92 -20.41
CA ILE A 407 -10.59 -17.68 -20.62
C ILE A 407 -12.09 -17.94 -20.85
N SER A 408 -12.93 -17.11 -20.24
CA SER A 408 -14.38 -17.13 -20.43
C SER A 408 -14.86 -16.37 -21.68
N VAL A 409 -15.99 -16.82 -22.26
CA VAL A 409 -16.54 -16.36 -23.56
C VAL A 409 -17.02 -14.90 -23.61
N SER A 410 -17.00 -14.17 -22.49
CA SER A 410 -17.48 -12.78 -22.38
C SER A 410 -16.36 -11.75 -22.24
N SER A 411 -15.09 -12.17 -22.30
CA SER A 411 -13.92 -11.29 -22.31
C SER A 411 -13.46 -10.97 -23.72
N GLU A 412 -13.02 -9.74 -23.95
CA GLU A 412 -12.34 -9.33 -25.17
C GLU A 412 -10.83 -9.50 -24.99
N ILE A 413 -10.16 -10.17 -25.93
CA ILE A 413 -8.72 -10.47 -25.84
C ILE A 413 -8.01 -9.96 -27.09
N SER A 414 -6.87 -9.32 -26.86
CA SER A 414 -5.91 -8.95 -27.90
C SER A 414 -4.48 -9.35 -27.48
N GLY A 415 -3.58 -9.55 -28.44
CA GLY A 415 -2.17 -9.91 -28.22
C GLY A 415 -1.79 -11.33 -28.67
N ASP A 416 -0.49 -11.64 -28.61
CA ASP A 416 0.08 -12.93 -29.00
C ASP A 416 0.20 -13.88 -27.79
N LEU A 417 -0.64 -14.91 -27.77
CA LEU A 417 -0.68 -15.97 -26.75
C LEU A 417 0.33 -17.09 -27.08
N HIS A 418 1.63 -16.77 -27.09
CA HIS A 418 2.69 -17.74 -27.39
C HIS A 418 3.28 -18.42 -26.17
#